data_AF-A0A949CNP0-F1
#
_entry.id   AF-A0A949CNP0-F1
#
_cell.length_a   1.000
_cell.length_b   1.000
_cell.length_c   1.000
_cell.angle_alpha   90.00
_cell.angle_beta   90.00
_cell.angle_gamma   90.00
#
_symmetry.space_group_name_H-M   'P 1'
#
loop_
_entity.id
_entity.type
_entity.pdbx_description
1 polymer ?
#
loop_
_entity_poly.entity_id
_entity_poly.type
_entity_poly.pdbx_seq_one_letter_code
_entity_poly.pdbx_strand_id
1 'polypeptide(L)'
;PVVSVLGNHDYHSGLESEAGSILNGHGVIVLEGTSKILDIGGTRVGVVGLKGFGGGFGGACATEFGEHETKVFARYAREQSRVLQSKLESLKHEGADFRFVLLHYSPVEGTLLGEKREIYPFLGSYHFAEAIDAVGADGVFHGHAHFGTERATTPGGVPVRNVAQMVIRHAYKVYNFDRGVGETERLGSPSLLER
;
A
#
# COMPACT_ATOMS: atom_id res chain seq x y z
N PRO A 1 -3.02 12.97 12.73
CA PRO A 1 -2.03 11.86 12.86
C PRO A 1 -1.39 11.63 11.49
N VAL A 2 -0.11 11.23 11.44
CA VAL A 2 0.57 10.86 10.19
C VAL A 2 0.97 9.39 10.31
N VAL A 3 0.62 8.59 9.30
CA VAL A 3 0.97 7.17 9.22
C VAL A 3 1.84 6.98 7.98
N SER A 4 2.91 6.20 8.10
CA SER A 4 3.83 5.91 6.99
C SER A 4 4.20 4.44 6.97
N VAL A 5 4.62 3.97 5.80
CA VAL A 5 5.43 2.75 5.63
C VAL A 5 6.77 3.16 5.06
N LEU A 6 7.78 2.33 5.22
CA LEU A 6 9.06 2.49 4.54
C LEU A 6 8.98 1.94 3.11
N GLY A 7 9.77 2.52 2.22
CA GLY A 7 9.99 2.07 0.86
C GLY A 7 11.24 1.23 0.71
N ASN A 8 11.48 0.71 -0.50
CA ASN A 8 12.69 -0.05 -0.80
C ASN A 8 13.97 0.81 -0.72
N HIS A 9 13.86 2.13 -0.93
CA HIS A 9 14.99 3.05 -0.79
C HIS A 9 15.41 3.24 0.67
N ASP A 10 14.49 3.19 1.62
CA ASP A 10 14.81 3.26 3.05
C ASP A 10 15.58 2.02 3.53
N TYR A 11 15.37 0.88 2.87
CA TYR A 11 16.11 -0.37 3.08
C TYR A 11 17.46 -0.41 2.36
N HIS A 12 17.74 0.51 1.43
CA HIS A 12 18.94 0.44 0.58
C HIS A 12 20.24 0.50 1.38
N SER A 13 20.28 1.32 2.43
CA SER A 13 21.43 1.46 3.32
C SER A 13 21.47 0.41 4.45
N GLY A 14 20.41 -0.40 4.62
CA GLY A 14 20.27 -1.31 5.76
C GLY A 14 20.04 -0.60 7.11
N LEU A 15 19.61 0.67 7.08
CA LEU A 15 19.34 1.50 8.26
C LEU A 15 17.83 1.76 8.46
N GLU A 16 16.97 0.90 7.91
CA GLU A 16 15.51 1.05 7.96
C GLU A 16 14.97 1.20 9.38
N SER A 17 15.58 0.50 10.36
CA SER A 17 15.20 0.57 11.77
C SER A 17 15.50 1.94 12.39
N GLU A 18 16.64 2.53 12.03
CA GLU A 18 17.04 3.87 12.47
C GLU A 18 16.16 4.93 11.81
N ALA A 19 15.94 4.83 10.49
CA ALA A 19 15.04 5.71 9.76
C ALA A 19 13.63 5.70 10.35
N GLY A 20 13.08 4.51 10.63
CA GLY A 20 11.79 4.34 11.29
C GLY A 20 11.78 4.94 12.70
N SER A 21 12.87 4.79 13.47
CA SER A 21 12.99 5.36 14.82
C SER A 21 13.00 6.89 14.79
N ILE A 22 13.72 7.50 13.84
CA ILE A 22 13.75 8.96 13.65
C ILE A 22 12.35 9.49 13.33
N LEU A 23 11.63 8.86 12.40
CA LEU A 23 10.27 9.25 12.03
C LEU A 23 9.29 9.13 13.20
N ASN A 24 9.34 8.03 13.94
CA ASN A 24 8.54 7.85 15.16
C ASN A 24 8.84 8.93 16.21
N GLY A 25 10.12 9.29 16.40
CA GLY A 25 10.53 10.38 17.29
C GLY A 25 9.95 11.75 16.92
N HIS A 26 9.49 11.92 15.67
CA HIS A 26 8.86 13.15 15.17
C HIS A 26 7.33 13.01 14.99
N GLY A 27 6.71 12.02 15.63
CA GLY A 27 5.25 11.86 15.66
C GLY A 27 4.63 11.20 14.43
N VAL A 28 5.44 10.63 13.53
CA VAL A 28 4.98 9.79 12.42
C VAL A 28 4.82 8.36 12.92
N ILE A 29 3.65 7.76 12.71
CA ILE A 29 3.41 6.35 13.06
C ILE A 29 3.92 5.48 11.92
N VAL A 30 5.11 4.90 12.08
CA VAL A 30 5.69 4.00 11.07
C VAL A 30 5.15 2.58 11.28
N LEU A 31 4.55 2.02 10.23
CA LEU A 31 3.99 0.67 10.23
C LEU A 31 4.82 -0.26 9.34
N GLU A 32 5.52 -1.21 9.95
CA GLU A 32 6.34 -2.21 9.25
C GLU A 32 5.79 -3.62 9.54
N GLY A 33 4.73 -4.00 8.82
CA GLY A 33 4.02 -5.27 9.07
C GLY A 33 3.11 -5.22 10.30
N THR A 34 2.65 -4.01 10.65
CA THR A 34 1.82 -3.75 11.82
C THR A 34 0.56 -2.97 11.43
N SER A 35 -0.35 -2.80 12.40
CA SER A 35 -1.57 -2.04 12.21
C SER A 35 -1.82 -1.10 13.39
N LYS A 36 -2.62 -0.06 13.13
CA LYS A 36 -3.03 0.90 14.16
C LYS A 36 -4.48 1.33 13.92
N ILE A 37 -5.26 1.40 14.99
CA ILE A 37 -6.56 2.09 14.99
C ILE A 37 -6.34 3.52 15.50
N LEU A 38 -6.84 4.48 14.73
CA LEU A 38 -6.88 5.90 15.03
C LEU A 38 -8.33 6.30 15.31
N ASP A 39 -8.58 7.01 16.41
CA ASP A 39 -9.86 7.66 16.64
C ASP A 39 -9.83 9.04 15.97
N ILE A 40 -10.66 9.21 14.94
CA ILE A 40 -10.78 10.45 14.17
C ILE A 40 -12.23 10.91 14.24
N GLY A 41 -12.51 11.87 15.12
CA GLY A 41 -13.86 12.42 15.28
C GLY A 41 -14.90 11.37 15.69
N GLY A 42 -14.52 10.38 16.51
CA GLY A 42 -15.39 9.27 16.93
C GLY A 42 -15.46 8.12 15.93
N THR A 43 -14.77 8.22 14.78
CA THR A 43 -14.66 7.13 13.81
C THR A 43 -13.34 6.37 14.01
N ARG A 44 -13.41 5.05 14.12
CA ARG A 44 -12.24 4.18 14.31
C ARG A 44 -11.62 3.80 12.97
N VAL A 45 -10.62 4.55 12.54
CA VAL A 45 -9.90 4.31 11.29
C VAL A 45 -8.72 3.38 11.54
N GLY A 46 -8.85 2.14 11.07
CA GLY A 46 -7.78 1.15 11.09
C GLY A 46 -6.89 1.27 9.85
N VAL A 47 -5.56 1.30 10.06
CA VAL A 47 -4.57 1.27 8.99
C VAL A 47 -3.66 0.07 9.20
N VAL A 48 -3.50 -0.76 8.18
CA VAL A 48 -2.41 -1.74 8.10
C VAL A 48 -1.32 -1.16 7.23
N GLY A 49 -0.07 -1.25 7.68
CA GLY A 49 1.07 -0.79 6.90
C GLY A 49 2.18 -1.82 6.84
N LEU A 50 2.70 -2.00 5.64
CA LEU A 50 3.93 -2.74 5.37
C LEU A 50 4.54 -2.20 4.08
N LYS A 51 5.87 -2.24 3.95
CA LYS A 51 6.54 -1.95 2.68
C LYS A 51 5.96 -2.81 1.55
N GLY A 52 5.81 -4.11 1.80
CA GLY A 52 5.50 -5.10 0.78
C GLY A 52 6.76 -5.54 0.02
N PHE A 53 6.54 -6.24 -1.10
CA PHE A 53 7.61 -6.83 -1.90
C PHE A 53 7.18 -7.14 -3.35
N GLY A 54 8.16 -7.41 -4.20
CA GLY A 54 7.92 -7.92 -5.56
C GLY A 54 7.48 -9.39 -5.58
N GLY A 55 7.01 -9.86 -6.72
CA GLY A 55 6.52 -11.22 -6.91
C GLY A 55 5.88 -11.44 -8.27
N GLY A 56 5.37 -10.37 -8.88
CA GLY A 56 4.73 -10.40 -10.20
C GLY A 56 3.22 -10.57 -10.14
N PHE A 57 2.61 -10.72 -11.31
CA PHE A 57 1.15 -10.73 -11.47
C PHE A 57 0.71 -11.98 -12.26
N GLY A 58 -0.59 -12.10 -12.53
CA GLY A 58 -1.18 -13.28 -13.15
C GLY A 58 -0.42 -13.74 -14.41
N GLY A 59 0.03 -14.99 -14.41
CA GLY A 59 0.77 -15.60 -15.52
C GLY A 59 2.26 -15.24 -15.60
N ALA A 60 2.76 -14.27 -14.83
CA ALA A 60 4.16 -13.84 -14.81
C ALA A 60 4.62 -13.52 -13.38
N CYS A 61 4.64 -14.54 -12.52
CA CYS A 61 5.04 -14.42 -11.11
C CYS A 61 6.14 -15.43 -10.74
N ALA A 62 6.97 -15.04 -9.77
CA ALA A 62 7.96 -15.93 -9.18
C ALA A 62 7.25 -17.02 -8.38
N THR A 63 7.63 -18.28 -8.62
CA THR A 63 7.11 -19.43 -7.89
C THR A 63 8.22 -20.08 -7.07
N GLU A 64 7.86 -20.88 -6.07
CA GLU A 64 8.82 -21.64 -5.26
C GLU A 64 9.38 -22.86 -6.02
N PHE A 65 9.96 -22.61 -7.19
CA PHE A 65 10.51 -23.61 -8.09
C PHE A 65 11.95 -23.24 -8.49
N GLY A 66 12.76 -24.25 -8.82
CA GLY A 66 14.16 -24.06 -9.22
C GLY A 66 15.12 -23.88 -8.03
N GLU A 67 16.00 -22.90 -8.15
CA GLU A 67 17.10 -22.58 -7.24
C GLU A 67 16.60 -22.15 -5.85
N HIS A 68 17.51 -22.20 -4.86
CA HIS A 68 17.18 -21.83 -3.48
C HIS A 68 16.75 -20.35 -3.39
N GLU A 69 17.45 -19.48 -4.10
CA GLU A 69 17.27 -18.02 -4.10
C GLU A 69 15.91 -17.63 -4.67
N THR A 70 15.51 -18.25 -5.80
CA THR A 70 14.18 -18.08 -6.40
C THR A 70 13.08 -18.47 -5.42
N LYS A 71 13.27 -19.60 -4.73
CA LYS A 71 12.35 -20.07 -3.69
C LYS A 71 12.28 -19.13 -2.49
N VAL A 72 13.42 -18.58 -2.04
CA VAL A 72 13.46 -17.60 -0.95
C VAL A 72 12.72 -16.33 -1.35
N PHE A 73 12.95 -15.82 -2.57
CA PHE A 73 12.27 -14.65 -3.10
C PHE A 73 10.75 -14.84 -3.14
N ALA A 74 10.29 -15.95 -3.72
CA ALA A 74 8.86 -16.27 -3.82
C ALA A 74 8.21 -16.49 -2.43
N ARG A 75 8.92 -17.16 -1.50
CA ARG A 75 8.44 -17.30 -0.11
C ARG A 75 8.30 -15.97 0.59
N TYR A 76 9.30 -15.10 0.47
CA TYR A 76 9.28 -13.80 1.13
C TYR A 76 8.11 -12.96 0.61
N ALA A 77 7.84 -12.95 -0.70
CA ALA A 77 6.67 -12.29 -1.28
C ALA A 77 5.34 -12.77 -0.65
N ARG A 78 5.17 -14.09 -0.53
CA ARG A 78 3.98 -14.71 0.08
C ARG A 78 3.88 -14.44 1.58
N GLU A 79 5.00 -14.39 2.29
CA GLU A 79 4.99 -14.13 3.72
C GLU A 79 4.57 -12.69 4.02
N GLN A 80 5.01 -11.72 3.21
CA GLN A 80 4.56 -10.34 3.34
C GLN A 80 3.03 -10.21 3.17
N SER A 81 2.44 -10.95 2.22
CA SER A 81 0.98 -10.91 2.04
C SER A 81 0.22 -11.60 3.19
N ARG A 82 0.77 -12.65 3.79
CA ARG A 82 0.20 -13.27 5.01
C ARG A 82 0.22 -12.33 6.21
N VAL A 83 1.31 -11.60 6.40
CA VAL A 83 1.40 -10.57 7.44
C VAL A 83 0.32 -9.51 7.23
N LEU A 84 0.18 -8.99 6.00
CA LEU A 84 -0.88 -8.05 5.64
C LEU A 84 -2.27 -8.60 5.99
N GLN A 85 -2.58 -9.81 5.55
CA GLN A 85 -3.89 -10.44 5.78
C GLN A 85 -4.20 -10.55 7.27
N SER A 86 -3.27 -11.07 8.06
CA SER A 86 -3.42 -11.25 9.51
C SER A 86 -3.68 -9.92 10.24
N LYS A 87 -3.00 -8.84 9.84
CA LYS A 87 -3.22 -7.51 10.43
C LYS A 87 -4.55 -6.90 10.02
N LEU A 88 -5.00 -7.15 8.79
CA LEU A 88 -6.31 -6.70 8.33
C LEU A 88 -7.45 -7.45 9.06
N GLU A 89 -7.28 -8.75 9.31
CA GLU A 89 -8.18 -9.55 10.15
C GLU A 89 -8.23 -9.00 11.58
N SER A 90 -7.07 -8.64 12.15
CA SER A 90 -6.98 -8.04 13.49
C SER A 90 -7.80 -6.74 13.58
N LEU A 91 -7.64 -5.81 12.63
CA LEU A 91 -8.44 -4.58 12.58
C LEU A 91 -9.95 -4.83 12.47
N LYS A 92 -10.33 -5.85 11.69
CA LYS A 92 -11.74 -6.27 11.56
C LYS A 92 -12.28 -6.80 12.89
N HIS A 93 -11.52 -7.64 13.59
CA HIS A 93 -11.90 -8.17 14.90
C HIS A 93 -11.95 -7.10 15.99
N GLU A 94 -11.02 -6.15 15.95
CA GLU A 94 -10.95 -5.01 16.88
C GLU A 94 -12.06 -3.99 16.65
N GLY A 95 -12.87 -4.13 15.59
CA GLY A 95 -14.03 -3.28 15.31
C GLY A 95 -13.67 -1.93 14.68
N ALA A 96 -12.72 -1.91 13.74
CA ALA A 96 -12.44 -0.71 12.94
C ALA A 96 -13.63 -0.37 12.00
N ASP A 97 -14.03 0.90 12.01
CA ASP A 97 -15.09 1.43 11.15
C ASP A 97 -14.60 1.61 9.72
N PHE A 98 -13.33 1.93 9.50
CA PHE A 98 -12.70 1.89 8.17
C PHE A 98 -11.39 1.11 8.26
N ARG A 99 -11.06 0.39 7.19
CA ARG A 99 -9.82 -0.38 7.06
C ARG A 99 -9.09 0.07 5.81
N PHE A 100 -7.98 0.77 5.99
CA PHE A 100 -7.09 1.15 4.90
C PHE A 100 -5.81 0.32 4.92
N VAL A 101 -5.28 0.06 3.74
CA VAL A 101 -3.99 -0.60 3.57
C VAL A 101 -3.01 0.39 2.95
N LEU A 102 -1.85 0.53 3.58
CA LEU A 102 -0.74 1.33 3.09
C LEU A 102 0.41 0.41 2.71
N LEU A 103 0.82 0.47 1.45
CA LEU A 103 1.90 -0.31 0.86
C LEU A 103 2.94 0.63 0.24
N HIS A 104 4.18 0.15 0.06
CA HIS A 104 5.07 0.76 -0.92
C HIS A 104 4.89 0.11 -2.29
N TYR A 105 4.86 -1.23 -2.33
CA TYR A 105 4.71 -2.03 -3.55
C TYR A 105 3.25 -2.14 -4.02
N SER A 106 3.04 -2.29 -5.33
CA SER A 106 1.69 -2.40 -5.88
C SER A 106 1.03 -3.75 -5.58
N PRO A 107 -0.25 -3.77 -5.15
CA PRO A 107 -1.03 -5.01 -5.04
C PRO A 107 -1.66 -5.45 -6.37
N VAL A 108 -1.74 -4.57 -7.38
CA VAL A 108 -2.48 -4.82 -8.63
C VAL A 108 -1.72 -4.35 -9.86
N GLU A 109 -1.81 -5.09 -10.95
CA GLU A 109 -1.15 -4.74 -12.22
C GLU A 109 -1.70 -3.43 -12.81
N GLY A 110 -2.98 -3.14 -12.57
CA GLY A 110 -3.67 -1.99 -13.16
C GLY A 110 -3.09 -0.62 -12.79
N THR A 111 -2.33 -0.50 -11.69
CA THR A 111 -1.62 0.74 -11.33
C THR A 111 -0.20 0.83 -11.89
N LEU A 112 0.26 -0.20 -12.62
CA LEU A 112 1.57 -0.23 -13.26
C LEU A 112 1.52 0.16 -14.74
N LEU A 113 0.34 0.49 -15.28
CA LEU A 113 0.19 0.88 -16.68
C LEU A 113 1.05 2.11 -16.99
N GLY A 114 2.03 1.93 -17.87
CA GLY A 114 3.04 2.95 -18.22
C GLY A 114 4.47 2.56 -17.80
N GLU A 115 4.60 1.63 -16.86
CA GLU A 115 5.87 0.97 -16.54
C GLU A 115 6.25 -0.08 -17.59
N LYS A 116 7.52 -0.46 -17.64
CA LYS A 116 8.00 -1.56 -18.48
C LYS A 116 7.53 -2.91 -17.91
N ARG A 117 6.96 -3.78 -18.74
CA ARG A 117 6.43 -5.08 -18.29
C ARG A 117 7.51 -5.97 -17.67
N GLU A 118 8.74 -5.85 -18.16
CA GLU A 118 9.90 -6.61 -17.70
C GLU A 118 10.22 -6.36 -16.22
N ILE A 119 9.78 -5.23 -15.65
CA ILE A 119 10.03 -4.88 -14.25
C ILE A 119 8.83 -5.09 -13.34
N TYR A 120 7.66 -5.49 -13.85
CA TYR A 120 6.46 -5.70 -13.04
C TYR A 120 6.70 -6.62 -11.82
N PRO A 121 7.47 -7.73 -11.94
CA PRO A 121 7.80 -8.56 -10.78
C PRO A 121 8.57 -7.86 -9.66
N PHE A 122 9.22 -6.72 -9.94
CA PHE A 122 9.94 -5.91 -8.96
C PHE A 122 9.13 -4.70 -8.46
N LEU A 123 7.94 -4.47 -9.03
CA LEU A 123 7.06 -3.35 -8.66
C LEU A 123 5.89 -3.76 -7.77
N GLY A 124 5.55 -5.04 -7.73
CA GLY A 124 4.42 -5.52 -6.94
C GLY A 124 4.20 -7.02 -6.98
N SER A 125 3.12 -7.45 -6.33
CA SER A 125 2.71 -8.84 -6.23
C SER A 125 1.21 -8.99 -6.14
N TYR A 126 0.62 -9.88 -6.95
CA TYR A 126 -0.82 -10.18 -6.90
C TYR A 126 -1.28 -10.79 -5.56
N HIS A 127 -0.35 -11.40 -4.80
CA HIS A 127 -0.65 -11.97 -3.48
C HIS A 127 -1.20 -10.93 -2.49
N PHE A 128 -0.86 -9.64 -2.64
CA PHE A 128 -1.45 -8.60 -1.79
C PHE A 128 -2.92 -8.37 -2.12
N ALA A 129 -3.31 -8.33 -3.39
CA ALA A 129 -4.72 -8.22 -3.76
C ALA A 129 -5.53 -9.42 -3.23
N GLU A 130 -5.00 -10.64 -3.34
CA GLU A 130 -5.63 -11.84 -2.76
C GLU A 130 -5.83 -11.70 -1.23
N ALA A 131 -4.79 -11.28 -0.52
CA ALA A 131 -4.84 -11.08 0.94
C ALA A 131 -5.84 -9.99 1.35
N ILE A 132 -5.90 -8.89 0.58
CA ILE A 132 -6.83 -7.78 0.82
C ILE A 132 -8.27 -8.25 0.58
N ASP A 133 -8.53 -8.91 -0.55
CA ASP A 133 -9.86 -9.35 -0.95
C ASP A 133 -10.42 -10.45 -0.03
N ALA A 134 -9.56 -11.28 0.56
CA ALA A 134 -9.96 -12.32 1.52
C ALA A 134 -10.62 -11.76 2.79
N VAL A 135 -10.29 -10.51 3.18
CA VAL A 135 -10.74 -9.92 4.45
C VAL A 135 -11.67 -8.72 4.22
N GLY A 136 -11.36 -7.92 3.20
CA GLY A 136 -12.00 -6.66 2.84
C GLY A 136 -11.31 -5.42 3.42
N ALA A 137 -11.04 -4.44 2.58
CA ALA A 137 -10.58 -3.09 2.94
C ALA A 137 -11.45 -2.03 2.26
N ASP A 138 -11.50 -0.83 2.82
CA ASP A 138 -12.23 0.31 2.25
C ASP A 138 -11.37 1.04 1.19
N GLY A 139 -10.04 0.89 1.24
CA GLY A 139 -9.13 1.38 0.20
C GLY A 139 -7.67 1.01 0.43
N VAL A 140 -6.88 1.04 -0.65
CA VAL A 140 -5.44 0.74 -0.64
C VAL A 140 -4.66 1.89 -1.25
N PHE A 141 -3.56 2.27 -0.61
CA PHE A 141 -2.62 3.26 -1.12
C PHE A 141 -1.25 2.60 -1.31
N HIS A 142 -0.60 2.87 -2.45
CA HIS A 142 0.78 2.45 -2.68
C HIS A 142 1.61 3.49 -3.43
N GLY A 143 2.93 3.30 -3.46
CA GLY A 143 3.86 4.12 -4.23
C GLY A 143 4.61 3.30 -5.28
N HIS A 144 5.93 3.56 -5.37
CA HIS A 144 6.93 2.77 -6.12
C HIS A 144 6.82 2.80 -7.65
N ALA A 145 5.63 2.69 -8.24
CA ALA A 145 5.42 2.71 -9.69
C ALA A 145 5.30 4.15 -10.21
N HIS A 146 6.44 4.80 -10.44
CA HIS A 146 6.52 6.23 -10.77
C HIS A 146 6.01 6.59 -12.18
N PHE A 147 5.97 5.63 -13.10
CA PHE A 147 5.40 5.78 -14.45
C PHE A 147 4.06 5.05 -14.60
N GLY A 148 3.50 4.57 -13.50
CA GLY A 148 2.21 3.89 -13.48
C GLY A 148 1.01 4.83 -13.58
N THR A 149 -0.15 4.31 -13.25
CA THR A 149 -1.44 5.01 -13.23
C THR A 149 -1.97 5.14 -11.81
N GLU A 150 -2.69 6.23 -11.54
CA GLU A 150 -3.20 6.54 -10.19
C GLU A 150 -4.21 5.51 -9.70
N ARG A 151 -5.07 4.97 -10.57
CA ARG A 151 -6.24 4.19 -10.14
C ARG A 151 -6.27 2.80 -10.74
N ALA A 152 -6.61 1.85 -9.89
CA ALA A 152 -7.13 0.54 -10.27
C ALA A 152 -8.05 0.03 -9.16
N THR A 153 -8.44 -1.23 -9.28
CA THR A 153 -9.26 -1.95 -8.31
C THR A 153 -8.70 -3.36 -8.19
N THR A 154 -8.73 -3.94 -7.00
CA THR A 154 -8.50 -5.37 -6.82
C THR A 154 -9.59 -6.19 -7.52
N PRO A 155 -9.38 -7.48 -7.82
CA PRO A 155 -10.44 -8.34 -8.34
C PRO A 155 -11.70 -8.37 -7.46
N GLY A 156 -11.54 -8.27 -6.14
CA GLY A 156 -12.63 -8.20 -5.15
C GLY A 156 -13.33 -6.84 -5.03
N GLY A 157 -12.91 -5.83 -5.81
CA GLY A 157 -13.60 -4.53 -5.87
C GLY A 157 -13.03 -3.45 -4.95
N VAL A 158 -11.91 -3.69 -4.26
CA VAL A 158 -11.28 -2.70 -3.38
C VAL A 158 -10.54 -1.65 -4.21
N PRO A 159 -10.81 -0.34 -4.04
CA PRO A 159 -10.11 0.71 -4.77
C PRO A 159 -8.63 0.77 -4.37
N VAL A 160 -7.75 0.85 -5.38
CA VAL A 160 -6.30 0.98 -5.21
C VAL A 160 -5.83 2.31 -5.78
N ARG A 161 -5.03 3.06 -5.02
CA ARG A 161 -4.47 4.36 -5.40
C ARG A 161 -2.94 4.33 -5.38
N ASN A 162 -2.35 4.55 -6.54
CA ASN A 162 -0.92 4.84 -6.66
C ASN A 162 -0.71 6.34 -6.35
N VAL A 163 -0.14 6.61 -5.18
CA VAL A 163 0.13 7.95 -4.67
C VAL A 163 1.58 8.37 -4.85
N ALA A 164 2.35 7.68 -5.70
CA ALA A 164 3.69 8.12 -6.06
C ALA A 164 3.66 9.56 -6.59
N GLN A 165 4.59 10.40 -6.12
CA GLN A 165 4.62 11.83 -6.47
C GLN A 165 4.61 12.07 -7.99
N MET A 166 5.28 11.21 -8.77
CA MET A 166 5.32 11.30 -10.23
C MET A 166 3.97 11.00 -10.91
N VAL A 167 3.12 10.23 -10.23
CA VAL A 167 1.78 9.86 -10.69
C VAL A 167 0.76 10.92 -10.30
N ILE A 168 0.75 11.36 -9.03
CA ILE A 168 -0.21 12.38 -8.56
C ILE A 168 0.19 13.81 -8.94
N ARG A 169 1.47 14.06 -9.27
CA ARG A 169 2.04 15.36 -9.68
C ARG A 169 1.78 16.52 -8.73
N HIS A 170 1.53 16.21 -7.47
CA HIS A 170 1.28 17.14 -6.37
C HIS A 170 1.99 16.64 -5.12
N ALA A 171 2.18 17.54 -4.14
CA ALA A 171 2.79 17.16 -2.85
C ALA A 171 1.90 16.19 -2.05
N TYR A 172 0.59 16.28 -2.24
CA TYR A 172 -0.40 15.37 -1.65
C TYR A 172 -1.68 15.36 -2.50
N LYS A 173 -2.52 14.36 -2.26
CA LYS A 173 -3.88 14.28 -2.80
C LYS A 173 -4.86 13.85 -1.71
N VAL A 174 -6.07 14.40 -1.75
CA VAL A 174 -7.14 14.06 -0.80
C VAL A 174 -8.10 13.08 -1.47
N TYR A 175 -8.38 11.99 -0.78
CA TYR A 175 -9.32 10.96 -1.20
C TYR A 175 -10.47 10.89 -0.21
N ASN A 176 -11.71 10.81 -0.70
CA ASN A 176 -12.90 10.72 0.14
C ASN A 176 -13.46 9.29 0.06
N PHE A 177 -13.76 8.70 1.20
CA PHE A 177 -14.36 7.37 1.29
C PHE A 177 -15.66 7.48 2.07
N ASP A 178 -16.77 7.13 1.42
CA ASP A 178 -18.10 7.13 2.03
C ASP A 178 -18.60 5.67 2.10
N ARG A 179 -19.04 5.21 3.27
CA ARG A 179 -19.73 3.92 3.36
C ARG A 179 -21.15 4.06 2.84
N GLY A 180 -21.43 3.46 1.68
CA GLY A 180 -22.79 3.33 1.12
C GLY A 180 -23.09 4.12 -0.16
N VAL A 181 -22.14 4.90 -0.67
CA VAL A 181 -22.20 5.52 -2.00
C VAL A 181 -20.78 5.51 -2.56
N GLY A 182 -20.59 5.11 -3.83
CA GLY A 182 -19.27 5.07 -4.45
C GLY A 182 -18.52 6.40 -4.32
N GLU A 183 -17.19 6.30 -4.22
CA GLU A 183 -16.23 7.38 -4.03
C GLU A 183 -16.59 8.69 -4.79
N THR A 184 -16.68 9.83 -4.08
CA THR A 184 -16.88 11.15 -4.68
C THR A 184 -15.66 12.06 -4.51
N GLU A 185 -15.10 12.58 -5.60
CA GLU A 185 -13.90 13.44 -5.56
C GLU A 185 -14.21 14.93 -5.30
N ARG A 186 -13.31 15.60 -4.57
CA ARG A 186 -13.11 17.05 -4.63
C ARG A 186 -11.62 17.33 -4.81
N LEU A 187 -11.25 17.93 -5.95
CA LEU A 187 -9.91 18.48 -6.17
C LEU A 187 -9.74 19.71 -5.28
N GLY A 188 -8.66 19.74 -4.49
CA GLY A 188 -8.26 20.96 -3.79
C GLY A 188 -7.89 22.04 -4.81
N SER A 189 -8.64 23.15 -4.82
CA SER A 189 -8.31 24.32 -5.61
C SER A 189 -6.94 24.87 -5.18
N PRO A 190 -6.04 25.23 -6.11
CA PRO A 190 -4.85 26.01 -5.77
C PRO A 190 -5.32 27.33 -5.16
N SER A 191 -4.84 27.67 -3.98
CA SER A 191 -5.04 29.01 -3.41
C SER A 191 -4.37 30.01 -4.35
N LEU A 192 -5.19 30.73 -5.11
CA LEU A 192 -4.80 32.00 -5.71
C LEU A 192 -4.53 32.98 -4.57
N LEU A 193 -3.26 33.36 -4.40
CA LEU A 193 -2.64 34.49 -3.70
C LEU A 193 -1.18 33.99 -3.46
N GLU A 194 -0.12 34.53 -4.06
CA GLU A 194 0.28 35.92 -4.16
C GLU A 194 1.22 36.19 -5.36
N ARG A 195 0.92 37.31 -6.07
CA ARG A 195 1.76 38.17 -6.95
C ARG A 195 2.34 37.61 -8.24
#